data_AF-A0A8H7Y4G3-F1
#
_entry.id   AF-A0A8H7Y4G3-F1
#
_cell.length_a   1.000
_cell.length_b   1.000
_cell.length_c   1.000
_cell.angle_alpha   90.00
_cell.angle_beta   90.00
_cell.angle_gamma   90.00
#
_symmetry.space_group_name_H-M   'P 1'
#
loop_
_entity.id
_entity.type
_entity.pdbx_description
1 polymer ?
#
loop_
_entity_poly.entity_id
_entity_poly.type
_entity_poly.pdbx_seq_one_letter_code
_entity_poly.pdbx_strand_id
1 'polypeptide(L)'
;MSTARNQDVPLKEPSLLPFPQGKLTVEHRKQLIVIRACLISWLIARSDVDDNVPNASNNLEKATEELSKLQVQAPFAFTPSPTYIFRSVLLSCIKCYWIALVESLDTPEKDELAARLSLVPPYGQRIPKLNGKKCVDAPADLNEKEYEGLMRVLTLVIVDLTSDDVMKMWRELAEVGVQTWEESD
;
A
#
# COMPACT_ATOMS: atom_id res chain seq x y z
N MET A 1 37.40 24.51 -32.47
CA MET A 1 37.32 23.31 -31.62
C MET A 1 36.83 23.75 -30.25
N SER A 2 35.56 23.52 -29.92
CA SER A 2 35.07 23.70 -28.56
C SER A 2 34.00 22.66 -28.30
N THR A 3 34.22 21.92 -27.23
CA THR A 3 33.59 20.66 -26.83
C THR A 3 32.15 20.87 -26.37
N ALA A 4 31.23 20.11 -26.95
CA ALA A 4 29.88 19.94 -26.44
C ALA A 4 29.95 19.16 -25.11
N ARG A 5 29.54 19.79 -24.01
CA ARG A 5 29.25 19.09 -22.76
C ARG A 5 27.89 18.41 -22.92
N ASN A 6 27.92 17.09 -23.11
CA ASN A 6 26.76 16.25 -22.79
C ASN A 6 26.48 16.42 -21.30
N GLN A 7 25.39 17.11 -20.98
CA GLN A 7 24.79 17.01 -19.67
C GLN A 7 24.03 15.68 -19.64
N ASP A 8 24.56 14.72 -18.89
CA ASP A 8 23.80 13.58 -18.41
C ASP A 8 22.63 14.12 -17.57
N VAL A 9 21.48 14.28 -18.22
CA VAL A 9 20.21 14.45 -17.53
C VAL A 9 19.92 13.10 -16.91
N PRO A 10 19.80 12.98 -15.57
CA PRO A 10 19.37 11.73 -14.97
C PRO A 10 18.00 11.42 -15.55
N LEU A 11 17.89 10.30 -16.27
CA LEU A 11 16.63 9.78 -16.75
C LEU A 11 15.72 9.67 -15.52
N LYS A 12 14.74 10.57 -15.46
CA LYS A 12 13.73 10.61 -14.40
C LYS A 12 12.91 9.35 -14.60
N GLU A 13 13.29 8.26 -13.94
CA GLU A 13 12.46 7.07 -13.86
C GLU A 13 11.06 7.53 -13.47
N PRO A 14 10.00 7.16 -14.19
CA PRO A 14 8.65 7.37 -13.72
C PRO A 14 8.56 6.62 -12.38
N SER A 15 8.66 7.37 -11.29
CA SER A 15 8.74 6.80 -9.96
C SER A 15 7.38 6.19 -9.68
N LEU A 16 7.24 4.88 -9.92
CA LEU A 16 6.07 4.07 -9.55
C LEU A 16 5.71 4.23 -8.05
N LEU A 17 6.64 4.76 -7.26
CA LEU A 17 6.51 5.01 -5.83
C LEU A 17 6.33 6.50 -5.54
N PRO A 18 5.28 6.89 -4.80
CA PRO A 18 5.03 8.27 -4.41
C PRO A 18 5.81 8.72 -3.16
N PHE A 19 6.93 8.06 -2.85
CA PHE A 19 7.74 8.31 -1.67
C PHE A 19 9.05 9.04 -1.99
N PRO A 20 9.52 9.96 -1.12
CA PRO A 20 10.78 10.66 -1.31
C PRO A 20 11.97 9.71 -1.53
N GLN A 21 12.93 10.13 -2.35
CA GLN A 21 14.18 9.38 -2.51
C GLN A 21 15.00 9.45 -1.22
N GLY A 22 15.68 8.34 -0.88
CA GLY A 22 16.57 8.27 0.29
C GLY A 22 15.91 8.02 1.65
N LYS A 23 14.58 8.06 1.75
CA LYS A 23 13.86 7.71 2.99
C LYS A 23 13.68 6.21 3.21
N LEU A 24 13.63 5.44 2.13
CA LEU A 24 13.37 4.01 2.13
C LEU A 24 14.61 3.24 1.69
N THR A 25 14.80 2.05 2.27
CA THR A 25 15.84 1.11 1.82
C THR A 25 15.58 0.64 0.38
N VAL A 26 16.64 0.17 -0.30
CA VAL A 26 16.53 -0.35 -1.68
C VAL A 26 15.60 -1.55 -1.72
N GLU A 27 15.70 -2.44 -0.73
CA GLU A 27 14.88 -3.64 -0.60
C GLU A 27 13.41 -3.29 -0.43
N HIS A 28 13.08 -2.31 0.42
CA HIS A 28 11.70 -1.85 0.60
C HIS A 28 11.14 -1.27 -0.69
N ARG A 29 11.91 -0.42 -1.38
CA ARG A 29 11.51 0.14 -2.68
C ARG A 29 11.23 -0.96 -3.71
N LYS A 30 12.07 -2.00 -3.79
CA LYS A 30 11.83 -3.15 -4.67
C LYS A 30 10.50 -3.83 -4.36
N GLN A 31 10.20 -4.08 -3.09
CA GLN A 31 8.91 -4.69 -2.69
C GLN A 31 7.73 -3.80 -3.08
N LEU A 32 7.81 -2.50 -2.81
CA LEU A 32 6.74 -1.56 -3.15
C LEU A 32 6.49 -1.52 -4.66
N ILE A 33 7.53 -1.56 -5.50
CA ILE A 33 7.37 -1.57 -6.97
C ILE A 33 6.61 -2.81 -7.42
N VAL A 34 6.99 -3.99 -6.91
CA VAL A 34 6.32 -5.26 -7.24
C VAL A 34 4.85 -5.22 -6.81
N ILE A 35 4.57 -4.76 -5.59
CA ILE A 35 3.20 -4.61 -5.09
C ILE A 35 2.42 -3.63 -5.98
N ARG A 36 2.98 -2.44 -6.28
CA ARG A 36 2.32 -1.42 -7.12
C ARG A 36 1.97 -1.96 -8.50
N ALA A 37 2.92 -2.63 -9.16
CA ALA A 37 2.69 -3.20 -10.49
C ALA A 37 1.54 -4.22 -10.47
N CYS A 38 1.50 -5.08 -9.46
CA CYS A 38 0.46 -6.08 -9.30
C CYS A 38 -0.93 -5.46 -9.04
N LEU A 39 -1.03 -4.51 -8.09
CA LEU A 39 -2.30 -3.83 -7.79
C LEU A 39 -2.82 -3.01 -8.96
N ILE A 40 -1.93 -2.28 -9.67
CA ILE A 40 -2.32 -1.49 -10.85
C ILE A 40 -2.81 -2.41 -11.98
N SER A 41 -2.11 -3.52 -12.24
CA SER A 41 -2.54 -4.52 -13.23
C SER A 41 -3.96 -5.03 -12.94
N TRP A 42 -4.23 -5.36 -11.67
CA TRP A 42 -5.55 -5.80 -11.22
C TRP A 42 -6.63 -4.72 -11.40
N LEU A 43 -6.34 -3.48 -10.99
CA LEU A 43 -7.29 -2.36 -11.08
C LEU A 43 -7.62 -2.01 -12.54
N ILE A 44 -6.63 -2.01 -13.43
CA ILE A 44 -6.85 -1.80 -14.87
C ILE A 44 -7.75 -2.91 -15.43
N ALA A 45 -7.43 -4.17 -15.14
CA ALA A 45 -8.22 -5.29 -15.62
C ALA A 45 -9.66 -5.27 -15.07
N ARG A 46 -9.85 -4.76 -13.84
CA ARG A 46 -11.18 -4.57 -13.25
C ARG A 46 -11.94 -3.45 -13.96
N SER A 47 -11.31 -2.31 -14.20
CA SER A 47 -11.91 -1.19 -14.96
C SER A 47 -12.33 -1.62 -16.36
N ASP A 48 -11.49 -2.40 -17.06
CA ASP A 48 -11.80 -2.91 -18.40
C ASP A 48 -13.06 -3.80 -18.41
N VAL A 49 -13.30 -4.56 -17.32
CA VAL A 49 -14.53 -5.34 -17.16
C VAL A 49 -15.74 -4.43 -16.99
N ASP A 50 -15.62 -3.41 -16.13
CA ASP A 50 -16.70 -2.45 -15.90
C ASP A 50 -17.02 -1.63 -17.17
N ASP A 51 -16.01 -1.38 -18.02
CA ASP A 51 -16.12 -0.70 -19.32
C ASP A 51 -16.51 -1.63 -20.50
N ASN A 52 -16.75 -2.92 -20.24
CA ASN A 52 -17.11 -3.93 -21.26
C ASN A 52 -16.09 -4.08 -22.40
N VAL A 53 -14.79 -3.94 -22.11
CA VAL A 53 -13.71 -4.15 -23.07
C VAL A 53 -13.67 -5.64 -23.51
N PRO A 54 -13.46 -5.95 -24.81
CA PRO A 54 -13.36 -7.34 -25.26
C PRO A 54 -12.26 -8.12 -24.54
N ASN A 55 -12.57 -9.34 -24.10
CA ASN A 55 -11.69 -10.24 -23.33
C ASN A 55 -11.28 -9.74 -21.93
N ALA A 56 -11.90 -8.67 -21.40
CA ALA A 56 -11.55 -8.13 -20.08
C ALA A 56 -11.67 -9.14 -18.94
N SER A 57 -12.67 -10.03 -18.97
CA SER A 57 -12.84 -11.07 -17.93
C SER A 57 -11.63 -12.00 -17.84
N ASN A 58 -11.04 -12.39 -18.97
CA ASN A 58 -9.84 -13.25 -18.99
C ASN A 58 -8.62 -12.51 -18.44
N ASN A 59 -8.53 -11.19 -18.69
CA ASN A 59 -7.46 -10.36 -18.14
C ASN A 59 -7.61 -10.20 -16.63
N LEU A 60 -8.84 -10.01 -16.13
CA LEU A 60 -9.11 -9.93 -14.69
C LEU A 60 -8.80 -11.26 -13.99
N GLU A 61 -9.13 -12.41 -14.59
CA GLU A 61 -8.79 -13.73 -14.03
C GLU A 61 -7.26 -13.89 -13.88
N LYS A 62 -6.50 -13.54 -14.93
CA LYS A 62 -5.03 -13.56 -14.88
C LYS A 62 -4.47 -12.62 -13.83
N ALA A 63 -4.95 -11.38 -13.78
CA ALA A 63 -4.48 -10.41 -12.80
C ALA A 63 -4.84 -10.83 -11.36
N THR A 64 -5.98 -11.50 -11.17
CA THR A 64 -6.40 -12.08 -9.88
C THR A 64 -5.50 -13.25 -9.47
N GLU A 65 -5.15 -14.12 -10.42
CA GLU A 65 -4.19 -15.21 -10.19
C GLU A 65 -2.79 -14.66 -9.84
N GLU A 66 -2.31 -13.65 -10.55
CA GLU A 66 -1.05 -12.95 -10.25
C GLU A 66 -1.08 -12.32 -8.85
N LEU A 67 -2.18 -11.65 -8.49
CA LEU A 67 -2.37 -11.08 -7.15
C LEU A 67 -2.34 -12.16 -6.07
N SER A 68 -3.00 -13.30 -6.27
CA SER A 68 -2.98 -14.40 -5.30
C SER A 68 -1.60 -15.02 -5.09
N LYS A 69 -0.70 -14.86 -6.07
CA LYS A 69 0.68 -15.39 -6.05
C LYS A 69 1.71 -14.34 -5.61
N LEU A 70 1.29 -13.10 -5.36
CA LEU A 70 2.17 -12.02 -4.95
C LEU A 70 2.84 -12.37 -3.61
N GLN A 71 4.17 -12.40 -3.61
CA GLN A 71 4.96 -12.65 -2.41
C GLN A 71 5.73 -11.40 -2.00
N VAL A 72 5.40 -10.87 -0.83
CA VAL A 72 6.19 -9.83 -0.16
C VAL A 72 7.24 -10.51 0.69
N GLN A 73 8.49 -10.07 0.60
CA GLN A 73 9.59 -10.67 1.36
C GLN A 73 9.72 -10.07 2.77
N ALA A 74 10.28 -10.84 3.70
CA ALA A 74 10.67 -10.32 5.01
C ALA A 74 11.67 -9.15 4.85
N PRO A 75 11.64 -8.13 5.73
CA PRO A 75 10.79 -8.00 6.93
C PRO A 75 9.38 -7.43 6.67
N PHE A 76 9.03 -7.14 5.41
CA PHE A 76 7.79 -6.44 5.04
C PHE A 76 6.57 -7.35 4.92
N ALA A 77 6.79 -8.66 4.79
CA ALA A 77 5.73 -9.67 4.82
C ALA A 77 4.96 -9.67 6.15
N PHE A 78 3.66 -9.93 6.10
CA PHE A 78 2.87 -10.18 7.31
C PHE A 78 3.06 -11.63 7.76
N THR A 79 3.39 -11.83 9.04
CA THR A 79 3.69 -13.15 9.60
C THR A 79 3.12 -13.28 11.02
N PRO A 80 2.48 -14.41 11.37
CA PRO A 80 2.19 -15.56 10.51
C PRO A 80 1.14 -15.23 9.44
N SER A 81 1.25 -15.85 8.27
CA SER A 81 0.28 -15.70 7.17
C SER A 81 -1.07 -16.30 7.58
N PRO A 82 -2.20 -15.59 7.38
CA PRO A 82 -3.53 -16.20 7.42
C PRO A 82 -3.66 -17.34 6.42
N THR A 83 -4.66 -18.20 6.63
CA THR A 83 -5.00 -19.31 5.73
C THR A 83 -5.60 -18.82 4.41
N TYR A 84 -6.33 -17.70 4.44
CA TYR A 84 -6.97 -17.06 3.30
C TYR A 84 -5.94 -16.33 2.43
N ILE A 85 -5.87 -16.69 1.14
CA ILE A 85 -4.77 -16.30 0.24
C ILE A 85 -4.76 -14.78 0.01
N PHE A 86 -5.90 -14.19 -0.36
CA PHE A 86 -5.99 -12.75 -0.59
C PHE A 86 -5.80 -11.99 0.71
N ARG A 87 -6.32 -12.51 1.84
CA ARG A 87 -6.07 -11.88 3.14
C ARG A 87 -4.58 -11.81 3.47
N SER A 88 -3.84 -12.89 3.23
CA SER A 88 -2.39 -12.92 3.43
C SER A 88 -1.63 -11.91 2.57
N VAL A 89 -1.95 -11.88 1.27
CA VAL A 89 -1.34 -10.95 0.31
C VAL A 89 -1.63 -9.51 0.71
N LEU A 90 -2.90 -9.19 0.98
CA LEU A 90 -3.33 -7.83 1.33
C LEU A 90 -2.70 -7.36 2.64
N LEU A 91 -2.65 -8.18 3.68
CA LEU A 91 -1.97 -7.81 4.94
C LEU A 91 -0.49 -7.51 4.71
N SER A 92 0.19 -8.27 3.87
CA SER A 92 1.58 -8.03 3.52
C SER A 92 1.76 -6.73 2.72
N CYS A 93 0.83 -6.43 1.79
CA CYS A 93 0.82 -5.17 1.05
C CYS A 93 0.60 -3.97 1.98
N ILE A 94 -0.39 -4.07 2.87
CA ILE A 94 -0.72 -3.05 3.87
C ILE A 94 0.47 -2.80 4.78
N LYS A 95 1.08 -3.84 5.34
CA LYS A 95 2.27 -3.72 6.18
C LYS A 95 3.41 -3.02 5.44
N CYS A 96 3.69 -3.45 4.21
CA CYS A 96 4.74 -2.84 3.39
C CYS A 96 4.48 -1.35 3.11
N TYR A 97 3.24 -0.97 2.77
CA TYR A 97 2.86 0.42 2.52
C TYR A 97 2.87 1.26 3.81
N TRP A 98 2.42 0.68 4.91
CA TRP A 98 2.36 1.34 6.21
C TRP A 98 3.75 1.71 6.72
N ILE A 99 4.70 0.76 6.68
CA ILE A 99 6.09 1.02 7.03
C ILE A 99 6.64 2.13 6.13
N ALA A 100 6.37 2.10 4.83
CA ALA A 100 6.88 3.09 3.89
C ALA A 100 6.36 4.49 4.17
N LEU A 101 5.07 4.61 4.47
CA LEU A 101 4.46 5.87 4.87
C LEU A 101 5.14 6.39 6.14
N VAL A 102 5.16 5.59 7.22
CA VAL A 102 5.72 6.04 8.50
C VAL A 102 7.19 6.41 8.37
N GLU A 103 8.01 5.66 7.63
CA GLU A 103 9.43 5.98 7.41
C GLU A 103 9.64 7.25 6.57
N SER A 104 8.70 7.59 5.69
CA SER A 104 8.80 8.77 4.85
C SER A 104 8.54 10.08 5.61
N LEU A 105 7.76 10.02 6.69
CA LEU A 105 7.36 11.17 7.50
C LEU A 105 8.48 11.64 8.46
N ASP A 106 8.51 12.93 8.73
CA ASP A 106 9.32 13.51 9.80
C ASP A 106 8.66 13.36 11.19
N THR A 107 9.34 13.82 12.24
CA THR A 107 8.85 13.65 13.62
C THR A 107 7.53 14.40 13.87
N PRO A 108 7.38 15.69 13.51
CA PRO A 108 6.09 16.38 13.61
C PRO A 108 4.95 15.67 12.86
N GLU A 109 5.19 15.23 11.63
CA GLU A 109 4.18 14.52 10.83
C GLU A 109 3.80 13.16 11.46
N LYS A 110 4.76 12.46 12.07
CA LYS A 110 4.52 11.22 12.83
C LYS A 110 3.67 11.45 14.06
N ASP A 111 3.94 12.50 14.82
CA ASP A 111 3.16 12.87 16.01
C ASP A 111 1.72 13.22 15.62
N GLU A 112 1.56 13.96 14.52
CA GLU A 112 0.25 14.26 13.95
C GLU A 112 -0.49 13.00 13.47
N LEU A 113 0.19 12.10 12.74
CA LEU A 113 -0.38 10.82 12.32
C LEU A 113 -0.87 9.99 13.51
N ALA A 114 -0.06 9.89 14.56
CA ALA A 114 -0.41 9.16 15.78
C ALA A 114 -1.64 9.78 16.48
N ALA A 115 -1.72 11.11 16.54
CA ALA A 115 -2.87 11.80 17.10
C ALA A 115 -4.15 11.52 16.28
N ARG A 116 -4.08 11.66 14.95
CA ARG A 116 -5.20 11.43 14.05
C ARG A 116 -5.71 9.98 14.10
N LEU A 117 -4.81 9.00 14.11
CA LEU A 117 -5.18 7.58 14.29
C LEU A 117 -5.88 7.32 15.63
N SER A 118 -5.43 7.98 16.70
CA SER A 118 -6.04 7.83 18.04
C SER A 118 -7.45 8.44 18.12
N LEU A 119 -7.81 9.35 17.21
CA LEU A 119 -9.15 9.92 17.10
C LEU A 119 -10.11 9.04 16.32
N VAL A 120 -9.63 8.09 15.52
CA VAL A 120 -10.49 7.14 14.81
C VAL A 120 -11.30 6.34 15.84
N PRO A 121 -12.64 6.44 15.82
CA PRO A 121 -13.46 5.60 16.68
C PRO A 121 -13.47 4.16 16.12
N PRO A 122 -13.65 3.16 16.98
CA PRO A 122 -13.85 1.80 16.49
C PRO A 122 -15.14 1.72 15.69
N TYR A 123 -15.16 0.93 14.61
CA TYR A 123 -16.34 0.72 13.78
C TYR A 123 -16.58 -0.77 13.55
N GLY A 124 -17.74 -1.23 14.02
CA GLY A 124 -18.13 -2.64 13.95
C GLY A 124 -17.07 -3.55 14.57
N GLN A 125 -16.88 -4.71 13.96
CA GLN A 125 -15.85 -5.68 14.40
C GLN A 125 -14.53 -5.56 13.63
N ARG A 126 -14.51 -4.75 12.55
CA ARG A 126 -13.40 -4.72 11.60
C ARG A 126 -12.38 -3.61 11.85
N ILE A 127 -12.82 -2.49 12.43
CA ILE A 127 -11.94 -1.37 12.74
C ILE A 127 -11.76 -1.32 14.25
N PRO A 128 -10.64 -1.83 14.80
CA PRO A 128 -10.39 -1.77 16.23
C PRO A 128 -10.15 -0.32 16.67
N LYS A 129 -10.16 -0.07 17.98
CA LYS A 129 -9.61 1.18 18.50
C LYS A 129 -8.10 1.18 18.27
N LEU A 130 -7.64 1.99 17.33
CA LEU A 130 -6.22 2.09 17.01
C LEU A 130 -5.49 2.85 18.12
N ASN A 131 -4.37 2.29 18.57
CA ASN A 131 -3.40 3.01 19.39
C ASN A 131 -2.43 3.71 18.44
N GLY A 132 -2.69 4.97 18.12
CA GLY A 132 -1.93 5.70 17.10
C GLY A 132 -0.43 5.79 17.42
N LYS A 133 -0.07 5.93 18.70
CA LYS A 133 1.34 5.89 19.13
C LYS A 133 2.00 4.56 18.81
N LYS A 134 1.35 3.43 19.14
CA LYS A 134 1.84 2.10 18.76
C LYS A 134 1.98 1.97 17.23
N CYS A 135 0.96 2.39 16.48
CA CYS A 135 0.94 2.30 15.02
C CYS A 135 2.15 2.99 14.38
N VAL A 136 2.59 4.12 14.94
CA VAL A 136 3.69 4.94 14.41
C VAL A 136 5.05 4.55 14.99
N ASP A 137 5.14 4.23 16.28
CA ASP A 137 6.41 3.88 16.95
C ASP A 137 6.88 2.47 16.59
N ALA A 138 5.96 1.55 16.30
CA ALA A 138 6.24 0.16 15.96
C ALA A 138 5.46 -0.28 14.70
N PRO A 139 5.72 0.35 13.54
CA PRO A 139 4.90 0.17 12.34
C PRO A 139 4.99 -1.25 11.75
N ALA A 140 6.01 -2.04 12.11
CA ALA A 140 6.14 -3.42 11.67
C ALA A 140 5.46 -4.44 12.60
N ASP A 141 5.04 -4.02 13.80
CA ASP A 141 4.56 -4.88 14.90
C ASP A 141 3.07 -4.67 15.21
N LEU A 142 2.26 -4.61 14.15
CA LEU A 142 0.81 -4.55 14.25
C LEU A 142 0.20 -5.93 13.96
N ASN A 143 -0.94 -6.21 14.57
CA ASN A 143 -1.69 -7.43 14.31
C ASN A 143 -2.58 -7.31 13.06
N GLU A 144 -3.21 -8.42 12.66
CA GLU A 144 -4.10 -8.50 11.49
C GLU A 144 -5.21 -7.44 11.51
N LYS A 145 -5.89 -7.27 12.65
CA LYS A 145 -6.99 -6.30 12.78
C LYS A 145 -6.52 -4.85 12.71
N GLU A 146 -5.34 -4.57 13.23
CA GLU A 146 -4.74 -3.24 13.15
C GLU A 146 -4.38 -2.90 11.70
N TYR A 147 -3.74 -3.81 10.96
CA TYR A 147 -3.47 -3.58 9.53
C TYR A 147 -4.74 -3.49 8.69
N GLU A 148 -5.72 -4.38 8.89
CA GLU A 148 -7.01 -4.26 8.20
C GLU A 148 -7.68 -2.90 8.51
N GLY A 149 -7.66 -2.50 9.78
CA GLY A 149 -8.17 -1.19 10.22
C GLY A 149 -7.50 -0.05 9.47
N LEU A 150 -6.16 -0.08 9.34
CA LEU A 150 -5.40 0.92 8.56
C LEU A 150 -5.86 0.97 7.10
N MET A 151 -5.96 -0.17 6.40
CA MET A 151 -6.45 -0.21 5.01
C MET A 151 -7.79 0.52 4.84
N ARG A 152 -8.70 0.39 5.82
CA ARG A 152 -10.05 0.95 5.76
C ARG A 152 -10.11 2.45 6.07
N VAL A 153 -9.27 2.95 6.97
CA VAL A 153 -9.41 4.33 7.48
C VAL A 153 -8.33 5.28 6.99
N LEU A 154 -7.22 4.76 6.47
CA LEU A 154 -6.01 5.58 6.36
C LEU A 154 -6.15 6.72 5.37
N THR A 155 -6.90 6.55 4.29
CA THR A 155 -7.17 7.60 3.30
C THR A 155 -7.82 8.85 3.92
N LEU A 156 -8.58 8.70 5.01
CA LEU A 156 -9.16 9.82 5.76
C LEU A 156 -8.17 10.41 6.77
N VAL A 157 -7.29 9.57 7.33
CA VAL A 157 -6.33 9.95 8.36
C VAL A 157 -5.17 10.77 7.78
N ILE A 158 -4.74 10.46 6.56
CA ILE A 158 -3.53 11.05 5.94
C ILE A 158 -3.83 12.23 5.01
N VAL A 159 -5.09 12.69 4.94
CA VAL A 159 -5.48 13.88 4.17
C VAL A 159 -4.66 15.09 4.63
N ASP A 160 -4.08 15.83 3.69
CA ASP A 160 -3.21 16.99 3.96
C ASP A 160 -1.96 16.69 4.81
N LEU A 161 -1.62 15.41 5.05
CA LEU A 161 -0.40 14.99 5.76
C LEU A 161 0.68 14.47 4.79
N THR A 162 0.29 14.02 3.61
CA THR A 162 1.19 13.43 2.62
C THR A 162 0.74 13.82 1.20
N SER A 163 1.48 13.39 0.18
CA SER A 163 1.15 13.72 -1.21
C SER A 163 -0.13 13.05 -1.69
N ASP A 164 -0.80 13.67 -2.66
CA ASP A 164 -1.98 13.10 -3.34
C ASP A 164 -1.70 11.73 -3.95
N ASP A 165 -0.46 11.48 -4.39
CA ASP A 165 -0.07 10.20 -4.97
C ASP A 165 0.02 9.09 -3.91
N VAL A 166 0.48 9.40 -2.68
CA VAL A 166 0.42 8.45 -1.55
C VAL A 166 -1.04 8.17 -1.18
N MET A 167 -1.89 9.20 -1.16
CA MET A 167 -3.33 9.01 -0.93
C MET A 167 -3.98 8.15 -2.01
N LYS A 168 -3.64 8.38 -3.28
CA LYS A 168 -4.09 7.57 -4.41
C LYS A 168 -3.66 6.12 -4.25
N MET A 169 -2.40 5.87 -3.91
CA MET A 169 -1.87 4.54 -3.66
C MET A 169 -2.65 3.78 -2.56
N TRP A 170 -3.03 4.47 -1.47
CA TRP A 170 -3.84 3.87 -0.41
C TRP A 170 -5.29 3.62 -0.82
N ARG A 171 -5.90 4.52 -1.61
CA ARG A 171 -7.24 4.30 -2.18
C ARG A 171 -7.28 3.06 -3.08
N GLU A 172 -6.29 2.95 -3.97
CA GLU A 172 -6.12 1.82 -4.88
C GLU A 172 -5.99 0.49 -4.11
N LEU A 173 -5.16 0.46 -3.05
CA LEU A 173 -5.06 -0.71 -2.17
C LEU A 173 -6.39 -1.04 -1.48
N ALA A 174 -7.09 -0.02 -0.96
CA ALA A 174 -8.39 -0.21 -0.30
C ALA A 174 -9.45 -0.74 -1.28
N GLU A 175 -9.43 -0.30 -2.53
CA GLU A 175 -10.34 -0.78 -3.58
C GLU A 175 -10.11 -2.26 -3.91
N VAL A 176 -8.86 -2.66 -4.15
CA VAL A 176 -8.52 -4.09 -4.31
C VAL A 176 -8.94 -4.87 -3.06
N GLY A 177 -8.68 -4.30 -1.87
CA GLY A 177 -9.08 -4.88 -0.61
C GLY A 177 -10.59 -5.13 -0.53
N VAL A 178 -11.43 -4.14 -0.81
CA VAL A 178 -12.89 -4.32 -0.77
C VAL A 178 -13.38 -5.42 -1.71
N GLN A 179 -12.75 -5.59 -2.87
CA GLN A 179 -13.18 -6.55 -3.89
C GLN A 179 -12.67 -7.98 -3.66
N THR A 180 -11.53 -8.12 -2.96
CA THR A 180 -10.83 -9.41 -2.82
C THR A 180 -10.72 -9.89 -1.38
N TRP A 181 -11.08 -9.07 -0.40
CA TRP A 181 -10.99 -9.44 1.01
C TRP A 181 -11.93 -10.60 1.30
N GLU A 182 -11.34 -11.76 1.58
CA GLU A 182 -12.06 -12.95 1.98
C GLU A 182 -12.65 -12.70 3.37
N GLU A 183 -13.97 -12.51 3.42
CA GLU A 183 -14.75 -12.58 4.64
C GLU A 183 -14.85 -14.06 5.01
N SER A 184 -14.36 -14.44 6.19
CA SER A 184 -14.64 -15.77 6.73
C SER A 184 -16.09 -15.82 7.21
N ASP A 185 -16.72 -16.99 7.03
CA ASP A 185 -18.05 -17.39 7.53
C ASP A 185 -18.30 -17.05 9.02
#